data_AF-A0A349KL60-F1
#
_entry.id   AF-A0A349KL60-F1
#
_cell.length_a   1.000
_cell.length_b   1.000
_cell.length_c   1.000
_cell.angle_alpha   90.00
_cell.angle_beta   90.00
_cell.angle_gamma   90.00
#
_symmetry.space_group_name_H-M   'P 1'
#
loop_
_entity.id
_entity.type
_entity.pdbx_description
1 polymer ?
#
loop_
_entity_poly.entity_id
_entity_poly.type
_entity_poly.pdbx_seq_one_letter_code
_entity_poly.pdbx_strand_id
1 'polypeptide(L)'
;YVLRKHRDLTHLYGEAPAAVATAIEGFHKQVAVAERALSGTNFLVGDHFTGADVMMVTTLKWAEAYKIELAPRLLEYSTLHTARSAYRKAGRLNFSINPGA
;
A
#
# COMPACT_ATOMS: atom_id res chain seq x y z
N TYR A 1 -2.14 -9.56 2.92
CA TYR A 1 -2.60 -10.90 2.46
C TYR A 1 -3.75 -11.46 3.30
N VAL A 2 -3.71 -11.39 4.64
CA VAL A 2 -4.80 -11.83 5.53
C VAL A 2 -6.17 -11.28 5.11
N LEU A 3 -6.24 -9.98 4.80
CA LEU A 3 -7.48 -9.33 4.34
C LEU A 3 -8.06 -10.00 3.09
N ARG A 4 -7.25 -10.28 2.08
CA ARG A 4 -7.72 -10.92 0.84
C ARG A 4 -8.37 -12.29 1.11
N LYS A 5 -7.74 -13.11 1.96
CA LYS A 5 -8.26 -14.44 2.31
C LYS A 5 -9.61 -14.35 3.00
N HIS A 6 -9.71 -13.48 4.00
CA HIS A 6 -10.84 -13.47 4.94
C HIS A 6 -11.85 -12.35 4.71
N ARG A 7 -11.70 -11.58 3.63
CA ARG A 7 -12.72 -10.65 3.11
C ARG A 7 -13.14 -11.00 1.69
N ASP A 8 -12.18 -11.13 0.77
CA ASP A 8 -12.48 -11.27 -0.67
C ASP A 8 -12.67 -12.74 -1.08
N LEU A 9 -12.03 -13.68 -0.37
CA LEU A 9 -12.01 -15.10 -0.67
C LEU A 9 -12.62 -15.94 0.47
N THR A 10 -13.57 -15.39 1.21
CA THR A 10 -14.22 -16.05 2.35
C THR A 10 -14.87 -17.37 1.98
N HIS A 11 -15.40 -17.50 0.76
CA HIS A 11 -15.94 -18.76 0.23
C HIS A 11 -14.92 -19.90 0.15
N LEU A 12 -13.61 -19.60 0.11
CA LEU A 12 -12.52 -20.59 0.10
C LEU A 12 -11.86 -20.77 1.47
N TYR A 13 -11.71 -19.68 2.22
CA TYR A 13 -10.87 -19.67 3.44
C TYR A 13 -11.64 -19.44 4.74
N GLY A 14 -12.96 -19.23 4.65
CA GLY A 14 -13.80 -18.84 5.76
C GLY A 14 -13.59 -17.39 6.21
N GLU A 15 -14.59 -16.86 6.91
CA GLU A 15 -14.48 -15.59 7.60
C GLU A 15 -13.60 -15.71 8.85
N ALA A 16 -12.76 -14.70 9.08
CA ALA A 16 -11.92 -14.61 10.28
C ALA A 16 -11.81 -13.15 10.74
N PRO A 17 -12.89 -12.56 11.28
CA PRO A 17 -12.95 -11.13 11.61
C PRO A 17 -11.85 -10.70 12.60
N ALA A 18 -11.53 -11.54 13.59
CA ALA A 18 -10.46 -11.25 14.54
C ALA A 18 -9.08 -11.16 13.84
N ALA A 19 -8.77 -12.09 12.93
CA ALA A 19 -7.51 -12.07 12.19
C ALA A 19 -7.39 -10.83 11.29
N VAL A 20 -8.51 -10.42 10.66
CA VAL A 20 -8.58 -9.20 9.87
C VAL A 20 -8.32 -7.96 10.73
N ALA A 21 -8.98 -7.84 11.89
CA ALA A 21 -8.79 -6.72 12.81
C ALA A 21 -7.34 -6.63 13.29
N THR A 22 -6.78 -7.74 13.79
CA THR A 22 -5.38 -7.80 14.25
C THR A 22 -4.39 -7.46 13.14
N ALA A 23 -4.65 -7.89 11.89
CA ALA A 23 -3.78 -7.54 10.77
C ALA A 23 -3.78 -6.05 10.46
N ILE A 24 -4.95 -5.38 10.55
CA ILE A 24 -5.09 -3.94 10.35
C ILE A 24 -4.38 -3.18 11.49
N GLU A 25 -4.61 -3.57 12.74
CA GLU A 25 -3.93 -2.96 13.90
C GLU A 25 -2.39 -3.10 13.81
N GLY A 26 -1.92 -4.30 13.43
CA GLY A 26 -0.50 -4.56 13.22
C GLY A 26 0.09 -3.68 12.11
N PHE A 27 -0.64 -3.53 10.99
CA PHE A 27 -0.25 -2.62 9.92
C PHE A 27 -0.12 -1.17 10.41
N HIS A 28 -1.09 -0.65 11.16
CA HIS A 28 -1.02 0.72 11.70
C HIS A 28 0.21 0.94 12.59
N LYS A 29 0.55 -0.04 13.44
CA LYS A 29 1.77 0.04 14.28
C LYS A 29 3.04 0.10 13.44
N GLN A 30 3.11 -0.70 12.37
CA GLN A 30 4.28 -0.76 11.50
C GLN A 30 4.42 0.50 10.64
N VAL A 31 3.33 0.95 10.03
CA VAL A 31 3.36 2.09 9.11
C VAL A 31 3.61 3.41 9.84
N ALA A 32 3.24 3.53 11.12
CA ALA A 32 3.59 4.67 11.96
C ALA A 32 5.12 4.86 12.12
N VAL A 33 5.91 3.79 12.03
CA VAL A 33 7.39 3.90 12.02
C VAL A 33 7.86 4.56 10.72
N ALA A 34 7.29 4.13 9.58
CA ALA A 34 7.60 4.72 8.29
C ALA A 34 7.16 6.18 8.21
N GLU A 35 5.97 6.51 8.73
CA GLU A 35 5.48 7.89 8.82
C GLU A 35 6.48 8.81 9.53
N ARG A 36 6.97 8.38 10.70
CA ARG A 36 7.98 9.12 11.47
C ARG A 36 9.31 9.24 10.72
N ALA A 37 9.76 8.16 10.08
CA ALA A 37 10.99 8.17 9.29
C ALA A 37 10.90 9.11 8.07
N LEU A 38 9.70 9.32 7.54
CA LEU A 38 9.42 10.23 6.42
C LEU A 38 9.19 11.68 6.85
N SER A 39 9.36 12.00 8.14
CA SER A 39 9.28 13.37 8.64
C SER A 39 10.44 14.19 8.06
N GLY A 40 10.12 15.16 7.19
CA GLY A 40 11.12 16.05 6.60
C GLY A 40 11.90 15.47 5.40
N THR A 41 11.60 14.26 4.95
CA THR A 41 12.22 13.66 3.76
C THR A 41 11.18 13.07 2.81
N ASN A 42 11.49 13.07 1.51
CA ASN A 42 10.67 12.48 0.47
C ASN A 42 11.11 11.07 0.07
N PHE A 43 12.18 10.55 0.66
CA PHE A 43 12.72 9.23 0.35
C PHE A 43 12.83 8.41 1.62
N LEU A 44 12.44 7.14 1.55
CA LEU A 44 12.41 6.26 2.71
C LEU A 44 13.82 5.89 3.19
N VAL A 45 14.79 5.84 2.28
CA VAL A 45 16.18 5.52 2.56
C VAL A 45 17.08 6.48 1.78
N GLY A 46 17.97 7.18 2.50
CA GLY A 46 18.91 8.13 1.89
C GLY A 46 18.22 9.41 1.41
N ASP A 47 18.82 10.03 0.39
CA ASP A 47 18.44 11.32 -0.17
C ASP A 47 17.95 11.23 -1.62
N HIS A 48 17.73 10.02 -2.13
CA HIS A 48 17.22 9.78 -3.48
C HIS A 48 16.22 8.63 -3.54
N PHE A 49 15.49 8.54 -4.66
CA PHE A 49 14.52 7.46 -4.89
C PHE A 49 15.21 6.10 -4.98
N THR A 50 14.68 5.11 -4.27
CA THR A 50 15.23 3.74 -4.23
C THR A 50 14.12 2.69 -4.39
N GLY A 51 14.53 1.42 -4.45
CA GLY A 51 13.59 0.30 -4.38
C GLY A 51 12.75 0.28 -3.09
N ALA A 52 13.25 0.86 -1.99
CA ALA A 52 12.48 0.97 -0.75
C ALA A 52 11.21 1.81 -0.95
N ASP A 53 11.29 2.88 -1.75
CA ASP A 53 10.14 3.70 -2.07
C ASP A 53 9.13 2.97 -2.96
N VAL A 54 9.61 2.17 -3.93
CA VAL A 54 8.74 1.34 -4.77
C VAL A 54 7.92 0.35 -3.92
N MET A 55 8.58 -0.32 -2.98
CA MET A 55 7.94 -1.30 -2.10
C MET A 55 6.96 -0.63 -1.12
N MET A 56 7.34 0.51 -0.56
CA MET A 56 6.47 1.28 0.34
C MET A 56 5.22 1.77 -0.37
N VAL A 57 5.36 2.40 -1.54
CA VAL A 57 4.21 2.87 -2.34
C VAL A 57 3.28 1.72 -2.67
N THR A 58 3.80 0.56 -3.07
CA THR A 58 2.98 -0.63 -3.35
C THR A 58 2.17 -1.04 -2.11
N THR A 59 2.80 -1.03 -0.94
CA THR A 59 2.13 -1.33 0.34
C THR A 59 1.03 -0.32 0.66
N LEU A 60 1.30 0.97 0.51
CA LEU A 60 0.33 2.04 0.76
C LEU A 60 -0.85 1.99 -0.24
N LYS A 61 -0.60 1.73 -1.52
CA LYS A 61 -1.68 1.57 -2.52
C LYS A 61 -2.60 0.41 -2.19
N TRP A 62 -2.08 -0.71 -1.65
CA TRP A 62 -2.92 -1.80 -1.17
C TRP A 62 -3.73 -1.42 0.06
N ALA A 63 -3.16 -0.66 0.99
CA ALA A 63 -3.90 -0.15 2.15
C ALA A 63 -5.08 0.73 1.69
N GLU A 64 -4.85 1.66 0.74
CA GLU A 64 -5.91 2.47 0.12
C GLU A 64 -6.97 1.59 -0.58
N ALA A 65 -6.56 0.60 -1.37
CA ALA A 65 -7.48 -0.31 -2.07
C ALA A 65 -8.37 -1.10 -1.09
N TYR A 66 -7.83 -1.48 0.07
CA TYR A 66 -8.57 -2.14 1.16
C TYR A 66 -9.30 -1.15 2.09
N LYS A 67 -9.30 0.15 1.77
CA LYS A 67 -9.91 1.23 2.56
C LYS A 67 -9.40 1.30 4.00
N ILE A 68 -8.12 0.98 4.20
CA ILE A 68 -7.43 1.18 5.47
C ILE A 68 -6.98 2.65 5.52
N GLU A 69 -7.28 3.32 6.62
CA GLU A 69 -6.91 4.73 6.80
C GLU A 69 -5.38 4.90 6.86
N LEU A 70 -4.88 5.96 6.24
CA LEU A 70 -3.47 6.32 6.22
C LEU A 70 -3.29 7.74 6.73
N ALA A 71 -2.21 7.97 7.48
CA ALA A 71 -1.84 9.29 7.91
C ALA A 71 -1.56 10.22 6.71
N PRO A 72 -1.84 11.54 6.83
CA PRO A 72 -1.65 12.50 5.73
C PRO A 72 -0.26 12.45 5.09
N ARG A 73 0.80 12.34 5.90
CA ARG A 73 2.19 12.27 5.41
C ARG A 73 2.43 11.09 4.47
N LEU A 74 1.80 9.94 4.74
CA LEU A 74 1.91 8.74 3.92
C LEU A 74 1.14 8.90 2.59
N LEU A 75 0.00 9.59 2.61
CA LEU A 75 -0.77 9.92 1.41
C LEU A 75 0.00 10.89 0.50
N GLU A 76 0.61 11.93 1.07
CA GLU A 76 1.48 12.86 0.35
C GLU A 76 2.66 12.13 -0.29
N TYR A 77 3.34 11.29 0.49
CA TYR A 77 4.45 10.45 0.03
C TYR A 77 4.02 9.53 -1.12
N SER A 78 2.89 8.83 -0.97
CA SER A 78 2.31 7.98 -2.02
C SER A 78 2.00 8.80 -3.29
N THR A 79 1.40 9.98 -3.14
CA THR A 79 1.06 10.88 -4.26
C THR A 79 2.31 11.34 -5.00
N LEU A 80 3.34 11.79 -4.28
CA LEU A 80 4.62 12.20 -4.85
C LEU A 80 5.22 11.07 -5.70
N HIS A 81 5.28 9.86 -5.16
CA HIS A 81 5.98 8.78 -5.82
C HIS A 81 5.20 8.15 -6.99
N THR A 82 3.86 8.17 -6.92
CA THR A 82 2.97 7.70 -7.99
C THR A 82 2.83 8.69 -9.14
N ALA A 83 3.24 9.95 -8.94
CA ALA A 83 3.29 10.95 -10.01
C ALA A 83 4.36 10.66 -11.07
N ARG A 84 5.33 9.77 -10.78
CA ARG A 84 6.41 9.42 -11.71
C ARG A 84 5.90 8.78 -13.00
N SER A 85 6.50 9.17 -14.12
CA SER A 85 6.18 8.64 -15.45
C SER A 85 6.32 7.11 -15.53
N ALA A 86 7.37 6.55 -14.91
CA ALA A 86 7.61 5.11 -14.86
C ALA A 86 6.50 4.36 -14.12
N TYR A 87 6.06 4.88 -12.96
CA TYR A 87 4.94 4.31 -12.20
C TYR A 87 3.65 4.33 -13.03
N ARG A 88 3.32 5.48 -13.63
CA ARG A 88 2.13 5.63 -14.50
C ARG A 88 2.19 4.71 -15.72
N LYS A 89 3.36 4.53 -16.32
CA LYS A 89 3.57 3.60 -17.44
C LYS A 89 3.33 2.16 -17.01
N ALA A 90 3.93 1.72 -15.90
CA ALA A 90 3.72 0.40 -15.34
C ALA A 90 2.25 0.14 -15.00
N GLY A 91 1.58 1.11 -14.37
CA GLY A 91 0.16 1.03 -14.07
C GLY A 91 -0.71 0.84 -15.31
N ARG A 92 -0.44 1.59 -16.39
CA ARG A 92 -1.15 1.38 -17.67
C ARG A 92 -0.98 -0.03 -18.20
N LEU A 93 0.20 -0.63 -18.11
CA LEU A 93 0.46 -1.99 -18.60
C LEU A 93 -0.16 -3.07 -17.71
N ASN A 94 -0.13 -2.88 -16.39
CA ASN A 94 -0.67 -3.85 -15.43
C ASN A 94 -2.21 -3.89 -15.44
N PHE A 95 -2.85 -2.77 -15.79
CA PHE A 95 -4.31 -2.63 -15.78
C PHE A 95 -4.90 -2.40 -17.18
N SER A 96 -4.11 -2.55 -18.26
CA SER A 96 -4.60 -2.41 -19.64
C SER A 96 -5.42 -3.59 -20.14
N ILE A 97 -5.47 -4.70 -19.40
CA ILE A 97 -6.22 -5.90 -19.79
C ILE A 97 -7.56 -5.89 -19.06
N ASN A 98 -8.65 -5.75 -19.82
CA ASN A 98 -10.01 -5.99 -19.32
C ASN A 98 -10.19 -7.49 -19.06
N PRO A 99 -10.82 -7.91 -17.95
CA PRO A 99 -11.23 -9.30 -17.78
C PRO A 99 -12.41 -9.58 -18.74
N GLY A 100 -12.09 -9.90 -19.99
CA GLY A 100 -13.09 -10.15 -21.05
C GLY A 100 -12.57 -10.06 -22.49
N ALA A 101 -11.26 -9.96 -22.72
CA ALA A 101 -10.63 -10.15 -24.03
C ALA A 101 -9.98 -11.52 -24.11
#